data_AF-A0A4Q1SQ92-F1
#
_entry.id   AF-A0A4Q1SQ92-F1
#
_cell.length_a   1.000
_cell.length_b   1.000
_cell.length_c   1.000
_cell.angle_alpha   90.00
_cell.angle_beta   90.00
_cell.angle_gamma   90.00
#
_symmetry.space_group_name_H-M   'P 1'
#
loop_
_entity.id
_entity.type
_entity.pdbx_description
1 polymer ?
#
loop_
_entity_poly.entity_id
_entity_poly.type
_entity_poly.pdbx_seq_one_letter_code
_entity_poly.pdbx_strand_id
1 'polypeptide(L)'
;MYTTAYQRLFQGFLLILLDLRIQFFDILPDFVGYILVFRALGILASQHLNFSKAKPFALALIFLSLTNLLPFTQANLLEYSFSTQELGWLVIGQAIILTELFLLYWIIQGIYEVAKDRGNEELQEKAQFRWKFYFIATSVLLVYTPFALNLDPAWVQLMILFVVALFLAMLLILGLIRSAGRELKD
;
A
#
# COMPACT_ATOMS: atom_id res chain seq x y z
N MET A 1 -2.82 20.66 13.29
CA MET A 1 -1.96 20.43 12.10
C MET A 1 -1.89 18.95 11.74
N TYR A 2 -1.62 18.07 12.69
CA TYR A 2 -1.46 16.63 12.46
C TYR A 2 -2.74 15.90 12.08
N THR A 3 -3.90 16.26 12.64
CA THR A 3 -5.20 15.69 12.22
C THR A 3 -5.43 15.80 10.71
N THR A 4 -5.15 16.97 10.13
CA THR A 4 -5.29 17.20 8.69
C THR A 4 -4.27 16.39 7.89
N ALA A 5 -3.06 16.16 8.44
CA ALA A 5 -2.07 15.31 7.80
C ALA A 5 -2.51 13.83 7.78
N TYR A 6 -3.00 13.30 8.90
CA TYR A 6 -3.59 11.94 8.92
C TYR A 6 -4.81 11.81 8.01
N GLN A 7 -5.66 12.84 7.91
CA GLN A 7 -6.77 12.87 6.95
C GLN A 7 -6.29 12.80 5.50
N ARG A 8 -5.24 13.56 5.14
CA ARG A 8 -4.63 13.49 3.80
C ARG A 8 -3.99 12.14 3.53
N LEU A 9 -3.37 11.52 4.53
CA LEU A 9 -2.79 10.19 4.43
C LEU A 9 -3.89 9.13 4.21
N PHE A 10 -5.00 9.23 4.95
CA PHE A 10 -6.21 8.41 4.74
C PHE A 10 -6.79 8.60 3.34
N GLN A 11 -6.97 9.85 2.90
CA GLN A 11 -7.49 10.16 1.57
C GLN A 11 -6.57 9.61 0.48
N GLY A 12 -5.26 9.78 0.60
CA GLY A 12 -4.29 9.27 -0.38
C GLY A 12 -4.41 7.76 -0.56
N PHE A 13 -4.41 6.99 0.53
CA PHE A 13 -4.58 5.54 0.46
C PHE A 13 -5.99 5.10 0.07
N LEU A 14 -7.03 5.87 0.41
CA LEU A 14 -8.39 5.58 -0.04
C LEU A 14 -8.49 5.72 -1.56
N LEU A 15 -7.84 6.73 -2.15
CA LEU A 15 -7.83 6.92 -3.60
C LEU A 15 -7.12 5.75 -4.30
N ILE A 16 -5.95 5.32 -3.78
CA ILE A 16 -5.21 4.15 -4.29
C ILE A 16 -6.06 2.88 -4.17
N LEU A 17 -6.77 2.69 -3.05
CA LEU A 17 -7.61 1.50 -2.85
C LEU A 17 -8.81 1.42 -3.80
N LEU A 18 -9.35 2.57 -4.20
CA LEU A 18 -10.56 2.62 -5.02
C LEU A 18 -10.29 2.38 -6.51
N ASP A 19 -9.04 2.52 -6.97
CA ASP A 19 -8.53 2.24 -8.33
C ASP A 19 -9.63 2.28 -9.41
N LEU A 20 -10.14 3.49 -9.70
CA LEU A 20 -11.30 3.70 -10.56
C LEU A 20 -10.88 3.72 -12.03
N ARG A 21 -11.06 2.58 -12.71
CA ARG A 21 -10.74 2.43 -14.14
C ARG A 21 -12.00 2.37 -15.00
N ILE A 22 -12.01 3.12 -16.11
CA ILE A 22 -13.01 2.97 -17.18
C ILE A 22 -12.27 2.57 -18.46
N GLN A 23 -12.51 1.34 -18.92
CA GLN A 23 -11.83 0.73 -20.06
C GLN A 23 -10.30 0.79 -19.90
N PHE A 24 -9.61 1.59 -20.73
CA PHE A 24 -8.16 1.75 -20.71
C PHE A 24 -7.71 3.01 -19.97
N PHE A 25 -8.64 3.85 -19.51
CA PHE A 25 -8.33 5.12 -18.87
C PHE A 25 -8.49 4.99 -17.36
N ASP A 26 -7.37 5.19 -16.66
CA ASP A 26 -7.35 5.34 -15.22
C ASP A 26 -7.82 6.77 -14.87
N ILE A 27 -9.02 6.88 -14.31
CA ILE A 27 -9.63 8.18 -13.98
C ILE A 27 -8.97 8.76 -12.73
N LEU A 28 -8.47 7.89 -11.86
CA LEU A 28 -7.90 8.26 -10.59
C LEU A 28 -6.55 7.57 -10.39
N PRO A 29 -5.51 8.06 -11.08
CA PRO A 29 -4.22 7.42 -11.03
C PRO A 29 -3.63 7.33 -9.62
N ASP A 30 -3.07 6.18 -9.29
CA ASP A 30 -2.46 5.91 -7.98
C ASP A 30 -1.42 6.97 -7.58
N PHE A 31 -0.69 7.54 -8.55
CA PHE A 31 0.31 8.58 -8.30
C PHE A 31 -0.28 9.80 -7.59
N VAL A 32 -1.55 10.13 -7.85
CA VAL A 32 -2.26 11.23 -7.18
C VAL A 32 -2.43 10.93 -5.69
N GLY A 33 -2.80 9.68 -5.37
CA GLY A 33 -2.87 9.19 -4.00
C GLY A 33 -1.51 9.24 -3.31
N TYR A 34 -0.45 8.77 -3.96
CA TYR A 34 0.90 8.79 -3.38
C TYR A 34 1.46 10.23 -3.21
N ILE A 35 1.09 11.20 -4.06
CA ILE A 35 1.42 12.62 -3.85
C ILE A 35 0.80 13.14 -2.54
N LEU A 36 -0.47 12.79 -2.27
CA LEU A 36 -1.12 13.17 -1.02
C LEU A 36 -0.44 12.53 0.19
N VAL A 37 -0.08 11.24 0.08
CA VAL A 37 0.69 10.53 1.12
C VAL A 37 2.02 11.22 1.37
N PHE A 38 2.81 11.50 0.32
CA PHE A 38 4.12 12.16 0.45
C PHE A 38 4.03 13.52 1.15
N ARG A 39 3.03 14.34 0.80
CA ARG A 39 2.79 15.64 1.45
C ARG A 39 2.37 15.49 2.92
N ALA A 40 1.51 14.52 3.22
CA ALA A 40 1.09 14.23 4.59
C ALA A 40 2.28 13.79 5.46
N LEU A 41 3.15 12.91 4.93
CA LEU A 41 4.36 12.46 5.61
C LEU A 41 5.33 13.61 5.91
N GLY A 42 5.40 14.62 5.04
CA GLY A 42 6.18 15.82 5.29
C GLY A 42 5.76 16.57 6.57
N ILE A 43 4.47 16.57 6.88
CA ILE A 43 3.92 17.17 8.11
C ILE A 43 4.10 16.22 9.30
N LEU A 44 3.82 14.92 9.13
CA LEU A 44 3.94 13.94 10.22
C LEU A 44 5.39 13.66 10.63
N ALA A 45 6.36 13.98 9.77
CA ALA A 45 7.78 13.85 10.09
C ALA A 45 8.22 14.66 11.32
N SER A 46 7.49 15.71 11.71
CA SER A 46 7.77 16.43 12.95
C SER A 46 7.23 15.74 14.21
N GLN A 47 6.33 14.75 14.08
CA GLN A 47 5.90 13.92 15.21
C GLN A 47 6.89 12.79 15.49
N HIS A 48 7.38 12.12 14.44
CA HIS A 48 8.31 11.01 14.62
C HIS A 48 9.15 10.75 13.36
N LEU A 49 10.42 10.35 13.55
CA LEU A 49 11.38 10.13 12.48
C LEU A 49 10.94 9.05 11.48
N ASN A 50 10.14 8.06 11.92
CA ASN A 50 9.64 6.99 11.04
C ASN A 50 8.79 7.53 9.87
N PHE A 51 8.03 8.62 10.07
CA PHE A 51 7.30 9.25 8.96
C PHE A 51 8.24 9.90 7.94
N SER A 52 9.40 10.39 8.37
CA SER A 52 10.45 10.88 7.45
C SER A 52 11.04 9.73 6.63
N LYS A 53 11.29 8.59 7.27
CA LYS A 53 11.79 7.37 6.60
C LYS A 53 10.79 6.79 5.60
N ALA A 54 9.50 7.05 5.75
CA ALA A 54 8.47 6.65 4.79
C ALA A 54 8.50 7.47 3.47
N LYS A 55 9.02 8.70 3.49
CA LYS A 55 8.94 9.63 2.34
C LYS A 55 9.62 9.14 1.06
N PRO A 56 10.83 8.56 1.09
CA PRO A 56 11.48 8.06 -0.13
C PRO A 56 10.65 6.98 -0.83
N PHE A 57 9.96 6.12 -0.07
CA PHE A 57 9.10 5.07 -0.63
C PHE A 57 7.85 5.65 -1.27
N ALA A 58 7.21 6.64 -0.63
CA ALA A 58 6.10 7.37 -1.25
C ALA A 58 6.54 8.07 -2.55
N LEU A 59 7.73 8.69 -2.56
CA LEU A 59 8.28 9.32 -3.76
C LEU A 59 8.56 8.30 -4.87
N ALA A 60 9.16 7.16 -4.54
CA ALA A 60 9.38 6.07 -5.49
C ALA A 60 8.05 5.58 -6.08
N LEU A 61 7.02 5.41 -5.25
CA LEU A 61 5.68 4.98 -5.71
C LEU A 61 4.99 6.01 -6.59
N ILE A 62 5.22 7.32 -6.39
CA ILE A 62 4.73 8.33 -7.34
C ILE A 62 5.27 8.06 -8.74
N PHE A 63 6.56 7.76 -8.89
CA PHE A 63 7.15 7.49 -10.20
C PHE A 63 6.83 6.09 -10.73
N LEU A 64 6.87 5.07 -9.87
CA LEU A 64 6.55 3.70 -10.26
C LEU A 64 5.09 3.58 -10.70
N SER A 65 4.14 4.22 -10.01
CA SER A 65 2.73 4.17 -10.43
C SER A 65 2.44 4.89 -11.75
N LEU A 66 3.32 5.78 -12.24
CA LEU A 66 3.16 6.34 -13.59
C LEU A 66 3.26 5.27 -14.67
N THR A 67 3.92 4.14 -14.39
CA THR A 67 3.98 3.05 -15.35
C THR A 67 2.61 2.44 -15.61
N ASN A 68 1.66 2.54 -14.68
CA ASN A 68 0.31 2.01 -14.83
C ASN A 68 -0.52 2.79 -15.88
N LEU A 69 -0.08 3.99 -16.28
CA LEU A 69 -0.73 4.80 -17.31
C LEU A 69 -0.44 4.32 -18.74
N LEU A 70 0.55 3.45 -18.91
CA LEU A 70 0.91 2.96 -20.24
C LEU A 70 -0.11 1.90 -20.71
N PRO A 71 -0.51 1.85 -21.98
CA PRO A 71 -1.53 0.90 -22.45
C PRO A 71 -1.08 -0.57 -22.36
N PHE A 72 0.23 -0.82 -22.44
CA PHE A 72 0.83 -2.15 -22.55
C PHE A 72 1.11 -2.82 -21.20
N THR A 73 0.73 -2.16 -20.12
CA THR A 73 1.08 -2.53 -18.74
C THR A 73 -0.08 -3.24 -18.02
N GLN A 74 -1.15 -3.47 -18.76
CA GLN A 74 -2.41 -4.03 -18.30
C GLN A 74 -2.39 -5.55 -18.48
N ALA A 75 -1.48 -6.21 -17.76
CA ALA A 75 -1.54 -7.66 -17.61
C ALA A 75 -2.72 -7.98 -16.69
N ASN A 76 -3.81 -8.48 -17.28
CA ASN A 76 -4.94 -8.98 -16.52
C ASN A 76 -4.49 -10.28 -15.85
N LEU A 77 -4.17 -10.27 -14.55
CA LEU A 77 -3.63 -11.44 -13.84
C LEU A 77 -4.57 -12.66 -13.88
N LEU A 78 -5.81 -12.48 -14.34
CA LEU A 78 -6.81 -13.52 -14.55
C LEU A 78 -6.89 -14.03 -16.00
N GLU A 79 -6.34 -13.31 -16.98
CA GLU A 79 -6.21 -13.80 -18.37
C GLU A 79 -4.82 -14.40 -18.55
N TYR A 80 -4.79 -15.72 -18.61
CA TYR A 80 -3.59 -16.53 -18.62
C TYR A 80 -2.95 -16.55 -20.02
N SER A 81 -1.98 -15.67 -20.28
CA SER A 81 -1.05 -15.84 -21.41
C SER A 81 0.25 -15.07 -21.21
N PHE A 82 1.23 -15.65 -20.51
CA PHE A 82 2.53 -14.99 -20.28
C PHE A 82 3.41 -14.96 -21.53
N SER A 83 3.60 -13.78 -22.12
CA SER A 83 4.66 -13.50 -23.11
C SER A 83 5.97 -13.02 -22.45
N THR A 84 7.10 -13.03 -23.16
CA THR A 84 8.38 -12.52 -22.63
C THR A 84 8.35 -11.03 -22.28
N GLN A 85 7.46 -10.27 -22.90
CA GLN A 85 7.18 -8.87 -22.59
C GLN A 85 6.55 -8.69 -21.20
N GLU A 86 5.87 -9.72 -20.67
CA GLU A 86 5.18 -9.68 -19.39
C GLU A 86 6.10 -9.96 -18.20
N LEU A 87 7.28 -10.56 -18.40
CA LEU A 87 8.24 -10.79 -17.31
C LEU A 87 8.82 -9.48 -16.76
N GLY A 88 9.17 -8.54 -17.64
CA GLY A 88 9.62 -7.21 -17.20
C GLY A 88 8.54 -6.48 -16.41
N TRP A 89 7.28 -6.72 -16.79
CA TRP A 89 6.13 -6.13 -16.15
C TRP A 89 5.80 -6.72 -14.79
N LEU A 90 5.98 -8.04 -14.65
CA LEU A 90 5.92 -8.73 -13.38
C LEU A 90 6.98 -8.21 -12.40
N VAL A 91 8.21 -7.95 -12.85
CA VAL A 91 9.27 -7.39 -11.99
C VAL A 91 8.88 -5.99 -11.48
N ILE A 92 8.32 -5.14 -12.35
CA ILE A 92 7.86 -3.80 -11.95
C ILE A 92 6.70 -3.90 -10.95
N GLY A 93 5.72 -4.78 -11.18
CA GLY A 93 4.63 -5.03 -10.24
C GLY A 93 5.12 -5.48 -8.86
N GLN A 94 6.08 -6.41 -8.82
CA GLN A 94 6.70 -6.87 -7.58
C GLN A 94 7.49 -5.75 -6.88
N ALA A 95 8.17 -4.89 -7.63
CA ALA A 95 8.85 -3.73 -7.09
C ALA A 95 7.88 -2.72 -6.48
N ILE A 96 6.71 -2.49 -7.10
CA ILE A 96 5.63 -1.65 -6.55
C ILE A 96 5.14 -2.22 -5.22
N ILE A 97 4.75 -3.50 -5.19
CA ILE A 97 4.25 -4.16 -3.98
C ILE A 97 5.29 -4.10 -2.85
N LEU A 98 6.56 -4.38 -3.15
CA LEU A 98 7.64 -4.34 -2.18
C LEU A 98 7.88 -2.91 -1.65
N THR A 99 7.83 -1.91 -2.53
CA THR A 99 8.00 -0.50 -2.14
C THR A 99 6.84 -0.04 -1.27
N GLU A 100 5.61 -0.45 -1.56
CA GLU A 100 4.44 -0.18 -0.73
C GLU A 100 4.54 -0.85 0.65
N LEU A 101 5.06 -2.08 0.71
CA LEU A 101 5.32 -2.76 1.97
C LEU A 101 6.24 -1.93 2.88
N PHE A 102 7.33 -1.39 2.33
CA PHE A 102 8.23 -0.51 3.09
C PHE A 102 7.59 0.83 3.47
N LEU A 103 6.79 1.42 2.56
CA LEU A 103 6.04 2.64 2.86
C LEU A 103 5.11 2.43 4.07
N LEU A 104 4.28 1.39 4.03
CA LEU A 104 3.33 1.10 5.09
C LEU A 104 4.00 0.64 6.38
N TYR A 105 5.10 -0.10 6.30
CA TYR A 105 5.93 -0.41 7.47
C TYR A 105 6.29 0.88 8.22
N TRP A 106 6.93 1.84 7.55
CA TRP A 106 7.39 3.06 8.22
C TRP A 106 6.24 3.93 8.73
N ILE A 107 5.11 3.98 8.03
CA ILE A 107 3.91 4.69 8.49
C ILE A 107 3.34 4.05 9.75
N ILE A 108 3.16 2.74 9.76
CA ILE A 108 2.58 2.03 10.90
C ILE A 108 3.55 2.07 12.09
N GLN A 109 4.86 1.95 11.87
CA GLN A 109 5.87 2.15 12.91
C GLN A 109 5.87 3.60 13.42
N GLY A 110 5.58 4.59 12.58
CA GLY A 110 5.38 5.97 13.03
C GLY A 110 4.18 6.10 13.96
N ILE A 111 3.03 5.52 13.59
CA ILE A 111 1.83 5.50 14.43
C ILE A 111 2.08 4.75 15.74
N TYR A 112 2.76 3.60 15.67
CA TYR A 112 3.10 2.77 16.83
C TYR A 112 3.94 3.51 17.86
N GLU A 113 5.06 4.13 17.44
CA GLU A 113 5.94 4.85 18.37
C GLU A 113 5.25 6.09 18.96
N VAL A 114 4.51 6.86 18.15
CA VAL A 114 3.76 8.02 18.69
C VAL A 114 2.65 7.58 19.65
N ALA A 115 1.98 6.47 19.39
CA ALA A 115 0.99 5.91 20.31
C ALA A 115 1.63 5.46 21.64
N LYS A 116 2.77 4.77 21.56
CA LYS A 116 3.56 4.32 22.70
C LYS A 116 4.05 5.49 23.55
N ASP A 117 4.61 6.53 22.93
CA ASP A 117 5.10 7.73 23.61
C ASP A 117 3.98 8.46 24.37
N ARG A 118 2.74 8.32 23.92
CA ARG A 118 1.54 8.89 24.57
C ARG A 118 0.82 7.92 25.52
N GLY A 119 1.34 6.71 25.73
CA GLY A 119 0.70 5.69 26.55
C GLY A 119 -0.64 5.18 26.01
N ASN A 120 -0.89 5.32 24.70
CA ASN A 120 -2.09 4.79 24.05
C ASN A 120 -1.85 3.33 23.62
N GLU A 121 -1.96 2.42 24.58
CA GLU A 121 -1.74 0.97 24.40
C GLU A 121 -2.72 0.37 23.37
N GLU A 122 -3.98 0.79 23.36
CA GLU A 122 -4.99 0.29 22.42
C GLU A 122 -4.59 0.57 20.96
N LEU A 123 -4.14 1.79 20.65
CA LEU A 123 -3.71 2.16 19.31
C LEU A 123 -2.38 1.48 18.93
N GLN A 124 -1.49 1.31 19.90
CA GLN A 124 -0.23 0.60 19.74
C GLN A 124 -0.45 -0.87 19.35
N GLU A 125 -1.34 -1.59 20.06
CA GLU A 125 -1.70 -2.97 19.75
C GLU A 125 -2.37 -3.09 18.37
N LYS A 126 -3.29 -2.18 18.05
CA LYS A 126 -3.92 -2.12 16.71
C LYS A 126 -2.87 -1.94 15.62
N ALA A 127 -1.88 -1.07 15.82
CA ALA A 127 -0.81 -0.85 14.85
C ALA A 127 0.01 -2.13 14.64
N GLN A 128 0.40 -2.81 15.73
CA GLN A 128 1.21 -4.02 15.65
C GLN A 128 0.45 -5.18 14.97
N PHE A 129 -0.81 -5.40 15.34
CA PHE A 129 -1.64 -6.45 14.75
C PHE A 129 -1.85 -6.21 13.25
N ARG A 130 -2.25 -4.99 12.87
CA ARG A 130 -2.56 -4.66 11.47
C ARG A 130 -1.30 -4.69 10.59
N TRP A 131 -0.15 -4.28 11.12
CA TRP A 131 1.13 -4.48 10.44
C TRP A 131 1.42 -5.96 10.17
N LYS A 132 1.34 -6.82 11.20
CA LYS A 132 1.61 -8.26 11.04
C LYS A 132 0.69 -8.88 10.00
N PHE A 133 -0.60 -8.56 10.05
CA PHE A 133 -1.58 -9.07 9.09
C PHE A 133 -1.25 -8.64 7.66
N TYR A 134 -1.01 -7.34 7.43
CA TYR A 134 -0.62 -6.83 6.11
C TYR A 134 0.70 -7.42 5.62
N PHE A 135 1.72 -7.53 6.48
CA PHE A 135 3.02 -8.11 6.14
C PHE A 135 2.90 -9.57 5.70
N ILE A 136 2.13 -10.39 6.43
CA ILE A 136 1.92 -11.80 6.07
C ILE A 136 1.16 -11.89 4.74
N ALA A 137 0.06 -11.16 4.59
CA ALA A 137 -0.73 -11.18 3.36
C ALA A 137 0.10 -10.75 2.13
N THR A 138 0.92 -9.69 2.28
CA THR A 138 1.78 -9.17 1.21
C THR A 138 2.93 -10.13 0.90
N SER A 139 3.56 -10.72 1.92
CA SER A 139 4.66 -11.67 1.74
C SER A 139 4.20 -12.93 1.01
N VAL A 140 3.00 -13.44 1.33
CA VAL A 140 2.41 -14.59 0.63
C VAL A 140 2.23 -14.25 -0.85
N LEU A 141 1.71 -13.07 -1.19
CA LEU A 141 1.56 -12.66 -2.59
C LEU A 141 2.92 -12.51 -3.29
N LEU A 142 3.87 -11.79 -2.68
CA LEU A 142 5.21 -11.60 -3.25
C LEU A 142 5.92 -12.92 -3.57
N VAL A 143 5.73 -13.94 -2.74
CA VAL A 143 6.25 -15.29 -2.99
C VAL A 143 5.41 -16.01 -4.02
N TYR A 144 4.08 -15.96 -3.93
CA TYR A 144 3.18 -16.72 -4.80
C TYR A 144 3.31 -16.33 -6.28
N THR A 145 3.37 -15.03 -6.61
CA THR A 145 3.37 -14.52 -7.99
C THR A 145 4.45 -15.14 -8.89
N PRO A 146 5.75 -15.19 -8.52
CA PRO A 146 6.77 -15.82 -9.36
C PRO A 146 6.61 -17.34 -9.51
N PHE A 147 6.06 -18.04 -8.50
CA PHE A 147 5.80 -19.48 -8.61
C PHE A 147 4.56 -19.78 -9.45
N ALA A 148 3.56 -18.91 -9.44
CA ALA A 148 2.31 -19.06 -10.20
C ALA A 148 2.56 -19.22 -11.71
N LEU A 149 3.66 -18.69 -12.24
CA LEU A 149 4.10 -18.88 -13.62
C LEU A 149 4.34 -20.35 -14.01
N ASN A 150 4.62 -21.22 -13.03
CA ASN A 150 4.93 -22.63 -13.23
C ASN A 150 3.82 -23.55 -12.72
N LEU A 151 2.73 -23.00 -12.17
CA LEU A 151 1.62 -23.78 -11.63
C LEU A 151 0.58 -24.08 -12.71
N ASP A 152 -0.15 -25.18 -12.53
CA ASP A 152 -1.33 -25.46 -13.36
C ASP A 152 -2.35 -24.31 -13.19
N PRO A 153 -3.03 -23.88 -14.28
CA PRO A 153 -4.03 -22.81 -14.24
C PRO A 153 -5.09 -22.95 -13.14
N ALA A 154 -5.42 -24.18 -12.72
CA ALA A 154 -6.37 -24.41 -11.62
C ALA A 154 -5.90 -23.77 -10.29
N TRP A 155 -4.59 -23.73 -10.04
CA TRP A 155 -4.03 -23.15 -8.80
C TRP A 155 -4.02 -21.62 -8.81
N VAL A 156 -4.08 -20.98 -9.99
CA VAL A 156 -4.13 -19.51 -10.15
C VAL A 156 -5.37 -18.91 -9.49
N GLN A 157 -6.47 -19.67 -9.44
CA GLN A 157 -7.73 -19.23 -8.81
C GLN A 157 -7.58 -18.96 -7.31
N LEU A 158 -6.61 -19.58 -6.63
CA LEU A 158 -6.32 -19.29 -5.22
C LEU A 158 -5.82 -17.87 -4.99
N MET A 159 -5.29 -17.20 -6.02
CA MET A 159 -4.84 -15.82 -5.94
C MET A 159 -5.94 -14.87 -5.46
N ILE A 160 -7.21 -15.17 -5.79
CA ILE A 160 -8.37 -14.39 -5.34
C ILE A 160 -8.42 -14.31 -3.81
N LEU A 161 -8.12 -15.40 -3.11
CA LEU A 161 -8.11 -15.43 -1.64
C LEU A 161 -7.05 -14.49 -1.07
N PHE A 162 -5.87 -14.43 -1.69
CA PHE A 162 -4.79 -13.54 -1.26
C PHE A 162 -5.10 -12.07 -1.55
N VAL A 163 -5.71 -11.78 -2.71
CA VAL A 163 -6.17 -10.43 -3.05
C VAL A 163 -7.23 -9.95 -2.08
N VAL A 164 -8.20 -10.80 -1.72
CA VAL A 164 -9.22 -10.47 -0.71
C VAL A 164 -8.58 -10.22 0.66
N ALA A 165 -7.62 -11.06 1.08
CA ALA A 165 -6.91 -10.88 2.34
C ALA A 165 -6.14 -9.54 2.38
N LEU A 166 -5.49 -9.16 1.28
CA LEU A 166 -4.79 -7.88 1.13
C LEU A 166 -5.76 -6.70 1.15
N PHE A 167 -6.88 -6.79 0.45
CA PHE A 167 -7.92 -5.77 0.48
C PHE A 167 -8.43 -5.52 1.91
N LEU A 168 -8.72 -6.59 2.65
CA LEU A 168 -9.10 -6.50 4.07
C LEU A 168 -7.99 -5.89 4.93
N ALA A 169 -6.73 -6.28 4.69
CA ALA A 169 -5.59 -5.71 5.41
C ALA A 169 -5.48 -4.19 5.17
N MET A 170 -5.71 -3.75 3.95
CA MET A 170 -5.69 -2.33 3.59
C MET A 170 -6.84 -1.54 4.23
N LEU A 171 -8.05 -2.11 4.30
CA LEU A 171 -9.17 -1.52 5.05
C LEU A 171 -8.84 -1.35 6.54
N LEU A 172 -8.17 -2.33 7.14
CA LEU A 172 -7.72 -2.22 8.53
C LEU A 172 -6.67 -1.11 8.67
N ILE A 173 -5.72 -0.98 7.75
CA ILE A 173 -4.72 0.10 7.75
C ILE A 173 -5.39 1.47 7.63
N LEU A 174 -6.36 1.64 6.73
CA LEU A 174 -7.15 2.87 6.61
C LEU A 174 -7.87 3.20 7.92
N GLY A 175 -8.48 2.19 8.56
CA GLY A 175 -9.07 2.35 9.89
C GLY A 175 -8.04 2.80 10.93
N LEU A 176 -6.78 2.36 10.83
CA LEU A 176 -5.71 2.68 11.79
C LEU A 176 -5.29 4.13 11.64
N ILE A 177 -5.08 4.56 10.40
CA ILE A 177 -4.74 5.95 10.05
C ILE A 177 -5.83 6.91 10.53
N ARG A 178 -7.10 6.53 10.34
CA ARG A 178 -8.24 7.31 10.81
C ARG A 178 -8.30 7.41 12.33
N SER A 179 -8.06 6.31 13.05
CA SER A 179 -7.93 6.30 14.51
C SER A 179 -6.76 7.17 14.98
N ALA A 180 -5.58 7.02 14.38
CA ALA A 180 -4.40 7.83 14.68
C ALA A 180 -4.68 9.34 14.54
N GLY A 181 -5.35 9.76 13.46
CA GLY A 181 -5.75 11.15 13.29
C GLY A 181 -6.76 11.66 14.33
N ARG A 182 -7.51 10.76 14.97
CA ARG A 182 -8.45 11.06 16.07
C ARG A 182 -7.85 10.95 17.47
N GLU A 183 -6.72 10.29 17.63
CA GLU A 183 -6.18 9.98 18.96
C GLU A 183 -4.82 10.64 19.20
N LEU A 184 -4.08 10.99 18.14
CA LEU A 184 -2.73 11.56 18.20
C LEU A 184 -2.69 13.04 17.77
N LYS A 185 -3.78 13.78 18.04
CA LYS A 185 -4.07 15.12 17.47
C LYS A 185 -3.10 16.22 17.90
N ASP A 186 -2.39 16.00 19.01
CA ASP A 186 -1.53 17.01 19.66
C ASP A 186 -0.08 16.95 19.18
#